data_AF-A0A0M3AK99-F1
#
_entry.id   AF-A0A0M3AK99-F1
#
_cell.length_a   1.000
_cell.length_b   1.000
_cell.length_c   1.000
_cell.angle_alpha   90.00
_cell.angle_beta   90.00
_cell.angle_gamma   90.00
#
_symmetry.space_group_name_H-M   'P 1'
#
loop_
_entity.id
_entity.type
_entity.pdbx_description
1 polymer ?
#
loop_
_entity_poly.entity_id
_entity_poly.type
_entity_poly.pdbx_seq_one_letter_code
_entity_poly.pdbx_strand_id
1 'polypeptide(L)'
;MSDPTNRQASTLVRNPVLALPAVRALQALAPELRALLAVLLLDLRRDARERSEKNWKARKAFMAAYWSVVAVYAGHIAGALSNQQSGRRTPKMIVRQDGYPDLAARDWTEASDFYAARRDHSGLGASRFPDASVLLADIPVGRISYNGRIWPPTPWQRDMQPIHDNRIATPDRPQTRQL
;
A
#
# COMPACT_ATOMS: atom_id res chain seq x y z
N MET A 1 -36.78 16.24 2.75
CA MET A 1 -36.61 15.44 1.53
C MET A 1 -35.39 15.99 0.79
N SER A 2 -34.22 15.38 0.97
CA SER A 2 -32.97 15.89 0.37
C SER A 2 -32.86 15.42 -1.08
N ASP A 3 -32.78 16.37 -2.02
CA ASP A 3 -32.70 16.08 -3.45
C ASP A 3 -31.40 15.29 -3.78
N PRO A 4 -31.51 14.04 -4.28
CA PRO A 4 -30.35 13.20 -4.60
C PRO A 4 -29.42 13.84 -5.65
N THR A 5 -29.95 14.72 -6.50
CA THR A 5 -29.23 15.39 -7.59
C THR A 5 -28.14 16.34 -7.05
N ASN A 6 -28.44 17.07 -5.98
CA ASN A 6 -27.51 18.02 -5.36
C ASN A 6 -26.33 17.30 -4.66
N ARG A 7 -26.59 16.11 -4.09
CA ARG A 7 -25.55 15.27 -3.48
C ARG A 7 -24.56 14.74 -4.51
N GLN A 8 -25.04 14.33 -5.68
CA GLN A 8 -24.20 13.82 -6.77
C GLN A 8 -23.29 14.93 -7.31
N ALA A 9 -23.83 16.12 -7.60
CA ALA A 9 -23.05 17.28 -8.06
C ALA A 9 -21.93 17.64 -7.07
N SER A 10 -22.21 17.70 -5.77
CA SER A 10 -21.20 18.00 -4.74
C SER A 10 -20.08 16.95 -4.64
N THR A 11 -20.38 15.69 -4.98
CA THR A 11 -19.43 14.58 -4.92
C THR A 11 -18.50 14.58 -6.14
N LEU A 12 -19.04 14.91 -7.33
CA LEU A 12 -18.27 15.09 -8.55
C LEU A 12 -17.28 16.26 -8.44
N VAL A 13 -17.70 17.38 -7.84
CA VAL A 13 -16.83 18.53 -7.58
C VAL A 13 -15.66 18.16 -6.67
N ARG A 14 -15.88 17.30 -5.67
CA ARG A 14 -14.83 16.85 -4.74
C ARG A 14 -13.93 15.76 -5.32
N ASN A 15 -14.45 14.98 -6.26
CA ASN A 15 -13.71 13.90 -6.90
C ASN A 15 -14.05 13.84 -8.40
N PRO A 16 -13.26 14.53 -9.26
CA PRO A 16 -13.58 14.67 -10.67
C PRO A 16 -13.53 13.33 -11.43
N VAL A 17 -12.81 12.32 -10.93
CA VAL A 17 -12.66 11.03 -11.61
C VAL A 17 -13.97 10.24 -11.67
N LEU A 18 -14.94 10.54 -10.80
CA LEU A 18 -16.24 9.86 -10.76
C LEU A 18 -17.09 10.12 -12.03
N ALA A 19 -16.79 11.17 -12.78
CA ALA A 19 -17.45 11.44 -14.06
C ALA A 19 -16.95 10.52 -15.18
N LEU A 20 -15.79 9.87 -15.02
CA LEU A 20 -15.11 9.15 -16.10
C LEU A 20 -15.68 7.73 -16.29
N PRO A 21 -15.96 7.29 -17.54
CA PRO A 21 -16.40 5.92 -17.83
C PRO A 21 -15.42 4.85 -17.34
N ALA A 22 -14.10 5.10 -17.43
CA ALA A 22 -13.08 4.18 -16.93
C ALA A 22 -13.22 3.90 -15.43
N VAL A 23 -13.59 4.91 -14.63
CA VAL A 23 -13.82 4.74 -13.19
C VAL A 23 -15.09 3.93 -12.92
N ARG A 24 -16.13 4.08 -13.74
CA ARG A 24 -17.31 3.21 -13.67
C ARG A 24 -16.96 1.75 -13.95
N ALA A 25 -16.08 1.49 -14.92
CA ALA A 25 -15.58 0.14 -15.18
C ALA A 25 -14.78 -0.42 -13.99
N LEU A 26 -13.92 0.39 -13.37
CA LEU A 26 -13.23 -0.03 -12.14
C LEU A 26 -14.20 -0.31 -10.97
N GLN A 27 -15.28 0.46 -10.86
CA GLN A 27 -16.32 0.25 -9.84
C GLN A 27 -17.14 -1.03 -10.07
N ALA A 28 -17.21 -1.53 -11.30
CA ALA A 28 -17.88 -2.78 -11.66
C ALA A 28 -17.04 -4.04 -11.35
N LEU A 29 -15.77 -3.88 -10.97
CA LEU A 29 -14.91 -5.01 -10.56
C LEU A 29 -15.41 -5.65 -9.26
N ALA A 30 -14.99 -6.91 -9.05
CA ALA A 30 -15.22 -7.64 -7.82
C ALA A 30 -14.77 -6.83 -6.58
N PRO A 31 -15.51 -6.87 -5.45
CA PRO A 31 -15.20 -6.07 -4.26
C PRO A 31 -13.75 -6.21 -3.77
N GLU A 32 -13.19 -7.40 -3.84
CA GLU A 32 -11.84 -7.74 -3.39
C GLU A 32 -10.80 -7.07 -4.28
N LEU A 33 -11.01 -7.06 -5.60
CA LEU A 33 -10.14 -6.37 -6.56
C LEU A 33 -10.20 -4.84 -6.39
N ARG A 34 -11.38 -4.30 -6.12
CA ARG A 34 -11.53 -2.87 -5.82
C ARG A 34 -10.80 -2.50 -4.53
N ALA A 35 -10.91 -3.33 -3.50
CA ALA A 35 -10.23 -3.13 -2.23
C ALA A 35 -8.70 -3.24 -2.39
N LEU A 36 -8.21 -4.24 -3.13
CA LEU A 36 -6.80 -4.40 -3.50
C LEU A 36 -6.27 -3.15 -4.19
N LEU A 37 -6.91 -2.71 -5.27
CA LEU A 37 -6.52 -1.51 -6.02
C LEU A 37 -6.56 -0.26 -5.14
N ALA A 38 -7.58 -0.11 -4.30
CA ALA A 38 -7.69 1.03 -3.39
C ALA A 38 -6.50 1.08 -2.41
N VAL A 39 -6.07 -0.05 -1.85
CA VAL A 39 -4.87 -0.07 -0.97
C VAL A 39 -3.63 0.34 -1.75
N LEU A 40 -3.39 -0.25 -2.92
CA LEU A 40 -2.20 0.03 -3.72
C LEU A 40 -2.14 1.52 -4.15
N LEU A 41 -3.28 2.11 -4.49
CA LEU A 41 -3.39 3.53 -4.81
C LEU A 41 -3.16 4.45 -3.60
N LEU A 42 -3.57 4.02 -2.40
CA LEU A 42 -3.29 4.77 -1.17
C LEU A 42 -1.81 4.69 -0.78
N ASP A 43 -1.15 3.56 -1.03
CA ASP A 43 0.29 3.41 -0.86
C ASP A 43 1.05 4.32 -1.85
N LEU A 44 0.67 4.30 -3.13
CA LEU A 44 1.21 5.21 -4.15
C LEU A 44 1.01 6.68 -3.78
N ARG A 45 -0.17 7.03 -3.23
CA ARG A 45 -0.45 8.39 -2.74
C ARG A 45 0.51 8.81 -1.63
N ARG A 46 0.89 7.90 -0.74
CA ARG A 46 1.82 8.19 0.36
C ARG A 46 3.22 8.45 -0.19
N ASP A 47 3.77 7.54 -1.00
CA ASP A 47 5.09 7.72 -1.62
C ASP A 47 5.14 9.02 -2.45
N ALA A 48 4.11 9.30 -3.24
CA ALA A 48 4.01 10.54 -4.01
C ALA A 48 4.00 11.80 -3.11
N ARG A 49 3.35 11.76 -1.93
CA ARG A 49 3.38 12.88 -0.98
C ARG A 49 4.77 13.09 -0.39
N GLU A 50 5.43 12.02 0.05
CA GLU A 50 6.78 12.08 0.60
C GLU A 50 7.77 12.66 -0.45
N ARG A 51 7.66 12.23 -1.71
CA ARG A 51 8.44 12.78 -2.82
C ARG A 51 8.12 14.25 -3.10
N SER A 52 6.84 14.63 -3.06
CA SER A 52 6.42 16.03 -3.23
C SER A 52 7.05 16.92 -2.15
N GLU A 53 6.90 16.55 -0.88
CA GLU A 53 7.45 17.27 0.27
C GLU A 53 8.98 17.40 0.18
N LYS A 54 9.67 16.31 -0.19
CA LYS A 54 11.12 16.34 -0.42
C LYS A 54 11.52 17.32 -1.52
N ASN A 55 10.77 17.35 -2.63
CA ASN A 55 11.04 18.30 -3.72
C ASN A 55 10.70 19.74 -3.34
N TRP A 56 9.67 19.98 -2.51
CA TRP A 56 9.42 21.30 -1.93
C TRP A 56 10.60 21.77 -1.09
N LYS A 57 11.08 20.93 -0.16
CA LYS A 57 12.26 21.22 0.67
C LYS A 57 13.51 21.48 -0.17
N ALA A 58 13.68 20.72 -1.26
CA ALA A 58 14.78 20.89 -2.21
C ALA A 58 14.59 22.04 -3.22
N ARG A 59 13.52 22.84 -3.09
CA ARG A 59 13.18 23.97 -3.98
C ARG A 59 12.98 23.58 -5.45
N LYS A 60 12.55 22.34 -5.70
CA LYS A 60 12.21 21.79 -7.04
C LYS A 60 10.71 21.88 -7.29
N ALA A 61 10.19 23.10 -7.43
CA ALA A 61 8.75 23.38 -7.46
C ALA A 61 7.95 22.56 -8.49
N PHE A 62 8.45 22.46 -9.73
CA PHE A 62 7.76 21.69 -10.78
C PHE A 62 7.63 20.21 -10.43
N MET A 63 8.71 19.60 -9.92
CA MET A 63 8.68 18.19 -9.51
C MET A 63 7.79 17.98 -8.29
N ALA A 64 7.78 18.93 -7.35
CA ALA A 64 6.90 18.88 -6.21
C ALA A 64 5.42 18.94 -6.63
N ALA A 65 5.06 19.85 -7.54
CA ALA A 65 3.72 19.94 -8.11
C ALA A 65 3.32 18.65 -8.86
N TYR A 66 4.22 18.09 -9.68
CA TYR A 66 4.00 16.82 -10.37
C TYR A 66 3.64 15.70 -9.38
N TRP A 67 4.47 15.49 -8.35
CA TRP A 67 4.22 14.46 -7.34
C TRP A 67 2.95 14.72 -6.53
N SER A 68 2.61 15.98 -6.26
CA SER A 68 1.32 16.34 -5.64
C SER A 68 0.13 15.93 -6.50
N VAL A 69 0.18 16.13 -7.82
CA VAL A 69 -0.89 15.71 -8.74
C VAL A 69 -1.05 14.19 -8.72
N VAL A 70 0.05 13.45 -8.77
CA VAL A 70 0.03 11.98 -8.65
C VAL A 70 -0.67 11.55 -7.36
N ALA A 71 -0.31 12.16 -6.22
CA ALA A 71 -0.93 11.86 -4.93
C ALA A 71 -2.43 12.18 -4.90
N VAL A 72 -2.86 13.27 -5.53
CA VAL A 72 -4.28 13.67 -5.61
C VAL A 72 -5.07 12.66 -6.43
N TYR A 73 -4.63 12.35 -7.65
CA TYR A 73 -5.35 11.43 -8.52
C TYR A 73 -5.37 9.99 -7.98
N ALA A 74 -4.26 9.52 -7.39
CA ALA A 74 -4.24 8.22 -6.72
C ALA A 74 -5.28 8.18 -5.57
N GLY A 75 -5.37 9.23 -4.76
CA GLY A 75 -6.37 9.36 -3.70
C GLY A 75 -7.81 9.44 -4.21
N HIS A 76 -8.04 10.14 -5.31
CA HIS A 76 -9.34 10.25 -5.96
C HIS A 76 -9.82 8.91 -6.51
N ILE A 77 -8.96 8.16 -7.21
CA ILE A 77 -9.30 6.84 -7.73
C ILE A 77 -9.54 5.89 -6.55
N ALA A 78 -8.66 5.83 -5.55
CA ALA A 78 -8.86 4.99 -4.36
C ALA A 78 -10.18 5.29 -3.64
N GLY A 79 -10.53 6.57 -3.50
CA GLY A 79 -11.79 7.01 -2.92
C GLY A 79 -13.01 6.60 -3.74
N ALA A 80 -12.89 6.55 -5.08
CA ALA A 80 -13.95 6.07 -5.96
C ALA A 80 -14.15 4.55 -5.89
N LEU A 81 -13.09 3.79 -5.58
CA LEU A 81 -13.15 2.32 -5.42
C LEU A 81 -13.61 1.89 -4.02
N SER A 82 -13.38 2.74 -3.01
CA SER A 82 -13.78 2.50 -1.64
C SER A 82 -15.30 2.65 -1.49
N ASN A 83 -15.98 1.56 -1.11
CA ASN A 83 -17.43 1.54 -1.01
C ASN A 83 -17.93 2.52 0.08
N GLN A 84 -18.92 3.37 -0.23
CA GLN A 84 -19.50 4.32 0.73
C GLN A 84 -20.31 3.62 1.84
N GLN A 85 -20.78 2.39 1.61
CA GLN A 85 -21.58 1.60 2.57
C GLN A 85 -20.76 0.65 3.46
N SER A 86 -19.52 0.31 3.09
CA SER A 86 -18.67 -0.58 3.89
C SER A 86 -17.93 0.26 4.92
N GLY A 87 -18.49 0.42 6.12
CA GLY A 87 -17.94 1.29 7.16
C GLY A 87 -16.42 1.23 7.29
N ARG A 88 -15.75 2.29 6.82
CA ARG A 88 -14.43 2.81 7.24
C ARG A 88 -13.33 1.79 7.63
N ARG A 89 -13.31 0.60 7.06
CA ARG A 89 -12.19 -0.33 7.20
C ARG A 89 -11.29 -0.13 6.00
N THR A 90 -10.26 0.71 6.16
CA THR A 90 -9.12 0.71 5.24
C THR A 90 -8.61 -0.73 5.15
N PRO A 91 -8.56 -1.34 3.95
CA PRO A 91 -8.10 -2.72 3.84
C PRO A 91 -6.66 -2.76 4.35
N LYS A 92 -6.38 -3.68 5.26
CA LYS A 92 -5.10 -3.77 5.96
C LYS A 92 -4.18 -4.70 5.20
N MET A 93 -2.89 -4.35 5.16
CA MET A 93 -1.86 -5.29 4.76
C MET A 93 -1.68 -6.33 5.86
N ILE A 94 -1.88 -7.60 5.52
CA ILE A 94 -1.78 -8.71 6.48
C ILE A 94 -0.56 -9.55 6.13
N VAL A 95 0.30 -9.79 7.11
CA VAL A 95 1.35 -10.80 7.05
C VAL A 95 0.80 -12.09 7.65
N ARG A 96 0.56 -13.07 6.78
CA ARG A 96 0.09 -14.41 7.15
C ARG A 96 1.22 -15.41 7.09
N GLN A 97 1.30 -16.26 8.10
CA GLN A 97 2.35 -17.27 8.23
C GLN A 97 1.83 -18.46 9.02
N ASP A 98 2.03 -19.67 8.49
CA ASP A 98 1.55 -20.89 9.11
C ASP A 98 2.16 -21.08 10.50
N GLY A 99 1.30 -21.39 11.48
CA GLY A 99 1.71 -21.55 12.88
C GLY A 99 1.85 -20.24 13.67
N TYR A 100 1.55 -19.09 13.08
CA TYR A 100 1.64 -17.79 13.75
C TYR A 100 0.37 -16.94 13.55
N PRO A 101 0.05 -16.03 14.49
CA PRO A 101 -1.09 -15.13 14.33
C PRO A 101 -0.87 -14.15 13.16
N ASP A 102 -1.93 -13.76 12.47
CA ASP A 102 -1.87 -12.74 11.42
C ASP A 102 -1.38 -11.39 11.99
N LEU A 103 -0.46 -10.71 11.30
CA LEU A 103 0.00 -9.36 11.67
C LEU A 103 -0.55 -8.33 10.70
N ALA A 104 -1.11 -7.24 11.23
CA ALA A 104 -1.57 -6.13 10.43
C ALA A 104 -0.47 -5.06 10.30
N ALA A 105 0.06 -4.89 9.09
CA ALA A 105 1.03 -3.86 8.73
C ALA A 105 0.36 -2.67 8.04
N ARG A 106 0.96 -1.48 8.18
CA ARG A 106 0.55 -0.24 7.51
C ARG A 106 1.15 -0.07 6.12
N ASP A 107 2.33 -0.64 5.91
CA ASP A 107 3.08 -0.58 4.66
C ASP A 107 4.06 -1.77 4.53
N TRP A 108 4.74 -1.84 3.39
CA TRP A 108 5.70 -2.91 3.08
C TRP A 108 6.88 -2.97 4.06
N THR A 109 7.31 -1.83 4.60
CA THR A 109 8.44 -1.77 5.54
C THR A 109 8.02 -2.38 6.86
N GLU A 110 6.87 -1.99 7.40
CA GLU A 110 6.35 -2.55 8.64
C GLU A 110 6.03 -4.05 8.50
N ALA A 111 5.54 -4.50 7.34
CA ALA A 111 5.37 -5.93 7.07
C ALA A 111 6.70 -6.70 7.14
N SER A 112 7.76 -6.15 6.56
CA SER A 112 9.10 -6.72 6.62
C SER A 112 9.67 -6.72 8.05
N ASP A 113 9.54 -5.59 8.76
CA ASP A 113 10.02 -5.41 10.14
C ASP A 113 9.32 -6.39 11.09
N PHE A 114 8.00 -6.54 10.97
CA PHE A 114 7.22 -7.48 11.77
C PHE A 114 7.62 -8.95 11.53
N TYR A 115 7.83 -9.33 10.27
CA TYR A 115 8.35 -10.65 9.95
C TYR A 115 9.75 -10.88 10.53
N ALA A 116 10.65 -9.92 10.35
CA ALA A 116 12.03 -10.00 10.86
C ALA A 116 12.05 -10.09 12.39
N ALA A 117 11.28 -9.25 13.08
CA ALA A 117 11.14 -9.32 14.53
C ALA A 117 10.66 -10.70 14.98
N ARG A 118 9.61 -11.24 14.35
CA ARG A 118 9.11 -12.58 14.68
C ARG A 118 10.15 -13.67 14.46
N ARG A 119 10.86 -13.64 13.33
CA ARG A 119 11.96 -14.55 13.02
C ARG A 119 13.02 -14.51 14.10
N ASP A 120 13.45 -13.32 14.50
CA ASP A 120 14.53 -13.12 15.45
C ASP A 120 14.11 -13.59 16.86
N HIS A 121 12.85 -13.40 17.24
CA HIS A 121 12.30 -13.93 18.50
C HIS A 121 12.12 -15.45 18.51
N SER A 122 11.98 -16.10 17.34
CA SER A 122 11.77 -17.56 17.27
C SER A 122 13.00 -18.38 17.66
N GLY A 123 14.21 -17.81 17.57
CA GLY A 123 15.48 -18.52 17.79
C GLY A 123 15.83 -19.61 16.76
N LEU A 124 14.99 -19.85 15.74
CA LEU A 124 15.20 -20.91 14.74
C LEU A 124 16.34 -20.60 13.75
N GLY A 125 16.74 -19.33 13.67
CA GLY A 125 17.66 -18.80 12.67
C GLY A 125 16.98 -18.62 11.30
N ALA A 126 17.54 -17.76 10.46
CA ALA A 126 16.85 -17.31 9.25
C ALA A 126 16.50 -18.43 8.27
N SER A 127 17.36 -19.43 8.08
CA SER A 127 17.13 -20.52 7.11
C SER A 127 16.06 -21.54 7.51
N ARG A 128 15.70 -21.62 8.80
CA ARG A 128 14.70 -22.56 9.32
C ARG A 128 13.36 -21.92 9.66
N PHE A 129 13.32 -20.59 9.67
CA PHE A 129 12.09 -19.85 9.90
C PHE A 129 11.24 -19.84 8.61
N PRO A 130 9.96 -20.21 8.66
CA PRO A 130 9.14 -20.35 7.46
C PRO A 130 8.90 -18.99 6.79
N ASP A 131 8.77 -18.98 5.47
CA ASP A 131 8.36 -17.79 4.72
C ASP A 131 6.94 -17.35 5.11
N ALA A 132 6.59 -16.08 4.83
CA ALA A 132 5.25 -15.54 5.05
C ALA A 132 4.65 -14.98 3.75
N SER A 133 3.33 -14.85 3.71
CA SER A 133 2.61 -14.18 2.62
C SER A 133 2.09 -12.82 3.07
N VAL A 134 2.15 -11.84 2.17
CA VAL A 134 1.51 -10.54 2.32
C VAL A 134 0.19 -10.56 1.57
N LEU A 135 -0.90 -10.31 2.28
CA LEU A 135 -2.25 -10.28 1.72
C LEU A 135 -2.79 -8.85 1.75
N LEU A 136 -3.47 -8.46 0.68
CA LEU A 136 -4.28 -7.24 0.58
C LEU A 136 -5.70 -7.62 0.20
N ALA A 137 -6.67 -7.28 1.05
CA ALA A 137 -8.06 -7.70 0.85
C ALA A 137 -8.18 -9.23 0.62
N ASP A 138 -7.45 -10.00 1.44
CA ASP A 138 -7.34 -11.46 1.38
C ASP A 138 -6.70 -12.03 0.09
N ILE A 139 -6.22 -11.18 -0.83
CA ILE A 139 -5.50 -11.57 -2.03
C ILE A 139 -3.99 -11.58 -1.73
N PRO A 140 -3.27 -12.70 -1.95
CA PRO A 140 -1.81 -12.72 -1.84
C PRO A 140 -1.17 -11.80 -2.87
N VAL A 141 -0.40 -10.82 -2.40
CA VAL A 141 0.30 -9.83 -3.26
C VAL A 141 1.81 -9.89 -3.14
N GLY A 142 2.33 -10.68 -2.19
CA GLY A 142 3.76 -10.88 -2.07
C GLY A 142 4.13 -12.02 -1.12
N ARG A 143 5.36 -12.49 -1.24
CA ARG A 143 5.97 -13.47 -0.33
C ARG A 143 7.16 -12.82 0.38
N ILE A 144 7.17 -12.87 1.70
CA ILE A 144 8.31 -12.47 2.52
C ILE A 144 9.25 -13.67 2.63
N SER A 145 10.44 -13.52 2.05
CA SER A 145 11.50 -14.53 2.13
C SER A 145 12.21 -14.49 3.49
N TYR A 146 12.90 -15.58 3.86
CA TYR A 146 13.73 -15.71 5.07
C TYR A 146 14.58 -14.49 5.48
N ASN A 147 15.05 -13.67 4.54
CA ASN A 147 15.84 -12.48 4.84
C ASN A 147 15.05 -11.17 4.94
N GLY A 148 13.72 -11.23 4.91
CA GLY A 148 12.80 -10.10 5.07
C GLY A 148 12.46 -9.36 3.78
N ARG A 149 13.07 -9.71 2.63
CA ARG A 149 12.68 -9.16 1.33
C ARG A 149 11.31 -9.66 0.93
N ILE A 150 10.49 -8.77 0.37
CA ILE A 150 9.17 -9.07 -0.14
C ILE A 150 9.25 -9.23 -1.66
N TRP A 151 8.90 -10.41 -2.14
CA TRP A 151 8.91 -10.79 -3.55
C TRP A 151 7.49 -10.83 -4.10
N PRO A 152 7.32 -10.74 -5.43
CA PRO A 152 6.08 -11.14 -6.08
C PRO A 152 5.60 -12.52 -5.60
N PRO A 153 4.28 -12.76 -5.53
CA PRO A 153 3.73 -14.02 -5.03
C PRO A 153 3.91 -15.17 -6.03
N THR A 154 4.39 -14.87 -7.23
CA THR A 154 4.69 -15.84 -8.30
C THR A 154 5.97 -16.63 -8.01
N PRO A 155 6.16 -17.79 -8.67
CA PRO A 155 7.43 -18.51 -8.62
C PRO A 155 8.62 -17.62 -8.96
N TRP A 156 9.73 -17.83 -8.28
CA TRP A 156 10.94 -17.02 -8.43
C TRP A 156 11.53 -17.14 -9.84
N GLN A 157 12.03 -16.03 -10.38
CA GLN A 157 12.74 -15.95 -11.66
C GLN A 157 14.04 -15.15 -11.48
N ARG A 158 15.06 -15.42 -12.31
CA ARG A 158 16.43 -14.90 -12.13
C ARG A 158 16.52 -13.37 -12.15
N ASP A 159 15.70 -12.74 -12.97
CA ASP A 159 15.61 -11.30 -13.21
C ASP A 159 14.53 -10.60 -12.38
N MET A 160 13.83 -11.36 -11.53
CA MET A 160 12.81 -10.82 -10.66
C MET A 160 13.43 -9.83 -9.68
N GLN A 161 12.74 -8.71 -9.45
CA GLN A 161 13.08 -7.75 -8.41
C GLN A 161 12.12 -7.90 -7.23
N PRO A 162 12.59 -7.69 -5.99
CA PRO A 162 11.69 -7.64 -4.85
C PRO A 162 10.77 -6.42 -4.98
N ILE A 163 9.51 -6.58 -4.53
CA ILE A 163 8.57 -5.46 -4.32
C ILE A 163 9.15 -4.52 -3.25
N HIS A 164 9.77 -5.09 -2.23
CA HIS A 164 10.43 -4.35 -1.15
C HIS A 164 11.73 -5.05 -0.75
N ASP A 165 12.85 -4.31 -0.82
CA ASP A 165 14.15 -4.73 -0.31
C ASP A 165 14.48 -3.95 0.96
N ASN A 166 14.34 -4.61 2.11
CA ASN A 166 14.60 -4.04 3.43
C ASN A 166 16.09 -3.76 3.72
N ARG A 167 16.99 -4.09 2.78
CA ARG A 167 18.43 -3.76 2.87
C ARG A 167 18.78 -2.44 2.20
N ILE A 168 17.92 -1.95 1.30
CA ILE A 168 18.12 -0.64 0.69
C ILE A 168 17.67 0.38 1.73
N ALA A 169 18.63 1.10 2.30
CA ALA A 169 18.34 2.12 3.30
C ALA A 169 17.29 3.10 2.73
N THR A 170 16.14 3.19 3.38
CA THR A 170 15.22 4.31 3.18
C THR A 170 15.97 5.56 3.65
N PRO A 171 16.25 6.54 2.79
CA PRO A 171 17.20 7.63 3.10
C PRO A 171 16.78 8.58 4.25
N ASP A 172 15.67 8.32 4.96
CA ASP A 172 15.08 9.23 5.95
C ASP A 172 14.70 8.57 7.29
N ARG A 173 15.24 7.40 7.66
CA ARG A 173 15.10 6.91 9.05
C ARG A 173 16.15 7.60 9.94
N PRO A 174 15.76 8.32 11.01
CA PRO A 174 16.74 8.71 12.02
C PRO A 174 17.33 7.43 12.61
N GLN A 175 18.65 7.29 12.49
CA GLN A 175 19.38 6.21 13.15
C GLN A 175 19.21 6.41 14.65
N THR A 176 18.48 5.51 15.32
CA THR A 176 18.49 5.44 16.77
C THR A 176 19.93 5.12 17.18
N ARG A 177 20.69 6.15 17.59
CA ARG A 177 21.97 5.96 18.26
C ARG A 177 21.68 5.17 19.53
N GLN A 178 22.19 3.93 19.59
CA GLN A 178 22.33 3.23 20.86
C GLN A 178 23.31 4.04 21.71
N LEU A 179 22.90 4.28 22.96
CA LEU A 179 23.71 4.91 24.02
C LEU A 179 24.86 4.00 24.43
#